data_AF-M7SU02-F1
#
_entry.id   AF-M7SU02-F1
#
_cell.length_a   1.000
_cell.length_b   1.000
_cell.length_c   1.000
_cell.angle_alpha   90.00
_cell.angle_beta   90.00
_cell.angle_gamma   90.00
#
_symmetry.space_group_name_H-M   'P 1'
#
loop_
_entity.id
_entity.type
_entity.pdbx_description
1 polymer ?
#
loop_
_entity_poly.entity_id
_entity_poly.type
_entity_poly.pdbx_seq_one_letter_code
_entity_poly.pdbx_strand_id
1 'polypeptide(L)'
;MALALSHASKLKPAIRLQQTVLAFESILTAEEKLEFQSCRKACQASPPTVRDVMRLTAEVSRKASSRKSGVGGPVLGPRFTNIIQVAQQFASVGDVLIGASQNLIAAAVWSLVRLTILTLAGFSAYAEKVSELFNAIGRATPRIQELSALYERSKKIQGYVAEYFICVVQICHRLVQHSRQTTIQQILSVLTHQKIKEDELELKAWVMEIKDEQLLLMAQSIEDIAQGQSTLSKIFSWDGEQGEKQRLLTARVKFMDACSTYDYDMSWRQIRKRGTTGLLQGHKEFREWKTKARSSTLSCHGILGSGKTVLMANIVEDLNLAIDGDRDSVAYFFIRHNDAESLKARTLVGCLARQILETLPDSMWPSKLQGWSSNLNIDKIVQLLKEVLPTDRRLILVIDGVDDWPEHETDQMMEYLEALKRSFPVLTCLSLRIEAHHPFRSEFRGVKSDFVLTMPHFNPDIDVYVDSELERRLLSGNLVVGQPEIIGEIRSKLLEGADGM
;
A
#
# COMPACT_ATOMS: atom_id res chain seq x y z
N MET A 1 -0.76 41.01 0.45
CA MET A 1 -0.45 41.69 -0.83
C MET A 1 0.83 41.14 -1.49
N ALA A 2 0.90 39.83 -1.76
CA ALA A 2 1.99 39.22 -2.55
C ALA A 2 1.49 38.23 -3.61
N LEU A 3 0.16 38.09 -3.76
CA LEU A 3 -0.49 37.25 -4.77
C LEU A 3 -0.76 38.00 -6.10
N ALA A 4 -0.33 39.26 -6.22
CA ALA A 4 -0.72 40.17 -7.31
C ALA A 4 0.44 40.75 -8.13
N LEU A 5 1.64 40.16 -8.11
CA LEU A 5 2.76 40.62 -8.94
C LEU A 5 3.45 39.47 -9.67
N SER A 6 2.96 39.17 -10.88
CA SER A 6 3.76 39.05 -12.12
C SER A 6 2.97 38.33 -13.21
N HIS A 7 2.30 39.13 -14.04
CA HIS A 7 1.76 38.73 -15.35
C HIS A 7 2.87 38.79 -16.42
N ALA A 8 3.91 37.96 -16.26
CA ALA A 8 4.54 37.33 -17.42
C ALA A 8 3.80 35.99 -17.58
N SER A 9 3.51 35.55 -18.81
CA SER A 9 2.72 34.33 -19.07
C SER A 9 3.27 33.15 -18.27
N LYS A 10 2.68 32.88 -17.09
CA LYS A 10 3.15 31.81 -16.21
C LYS A 10 3.11 30.52 -17.02
N LEU A 11 4.26 29.88 -17.16
CA LEU A 11 4.37 28.59 -17.84
C LEU A 11 3.26 27.65 -17.34
N LYS A 12 2.67 26.89 -18.26
CA LYS A 12 1.61 25.93 -17.93
C LYS A 12 2.08 25.04 -16.77
N PRO A 13 1.22 24.71 -15.78
CA PRO A 13 1.60 23.90 -14.62
C PRO A 13 2.36 22.62 -14.98
N ALA A 14 1.94 21.91 -16.04
CA ALA A 14 2.63 20.72 -16.54
C ALA A 14 4.10 20.97 -16.96
N ILE A 15 4.38 22.12 -17.59
CA ILE A 15 5.76 22.50 -17.99
C ILE A 15 6.58 22.82 -16.76
N ARG A 16 6.00 23.51 -15.76
CA ARG A 16 6.68 23.79 -14.49
C ARG A 16 6.99 22.51 -13.73
N LEU A 17 6.06 21.54 -13.71
CA LEU A 17 6.29 20.23 -13.13
C LEU A 17 7.47 19.52 -13.80
N GLN A 18 7.51 19.50 -15.13
CA GLN A 18 8.64 18.94 -15.88
C GLN A 18 9.96 19.63 -15.54
N GLN A 19 10.00 20.98 -15.49
CA GLN A 19 11.19 21.73 -15.09
C GLN A 19 11.65 21.38 -13.67
N THR A 20 10.70 21.22 -12.75
CA THR A 20 11.00 20.87 -11.35
C THR A 20 11.58 19.45 -11.24
N VAL A 21 11.05 18.50 -12.02
CA VAL A 21 11.60 17.14 -12.14
C VAL A 21 13.02 17.16 -12.70
N LEU A 22 13.29 17.95 -13.74
CA LEU A 22 14.63 18.10 -14.30
C LEU A 22 15.61 18.73 -13.30
N ALA A 23 15.17 19.72 -12.52
CA ALA A 23 15.96 20.29 -11.44
C ALA A 23 16.31 19.23 -10.38
N PHE A 24 15.37 18.34 -10.03
CA PHE A 24 15.66 17.20 -9.18
C PHE A 24 16.68 16.24 -9.79
N GLU A 25 16.52 15.85 -11.04
CA GLU A 25 17.46 14.95 -11.71
C GLU A 25 18.88 15.55 -11.75
N SER A 26 19.00 16.89 -11.85
CA SER A 26 20.30 17.57 -11.88
C SER A 26 21.14 17.35 -10.63
N ILE A 27 20.51 17.25 -9.45
CA ILE A 27 21.22 17.09 -8.17
C ILE A 27 21.64 15.64 -7.93
N LEU A 28 21.12 14.66 -8.67
CA LEU A 28 21.43 13.24 -8.44
C LEU A 28 22.87 12.86 -8.84
N THR A 29 23.47 11.94 -8.08
CA THR A 29 24.75 11.29 -8.41
C THR A 29 24.59 10.40 -9.64
N ALA A 30 25.71 9.94 -10.23
CA ALA A 30 25.66 9.06 -11.40
C ALA A 30 24.88 7.75 -11.12
N GLU A 31 25.08 7.14 -9.97
CA GLU A 31 24.39 5.90 -9.57
C GLU A 31 22.89 6.13 -9.37
N GLU A 32 22.51 7.18 -8.64
CA GLU A 32 21.10 7.53 -8.42
C GLU A 32 20.38 7.93 -9.73
N LYS A 33 21.09 8.58 -10.66
CA LYS A 33 20.55 8.89 -12.00
C LYS A 33 20.23 7.60 -12.76
N LEU A 34 21.12 6.61 -12.70
CA LEU A 34 20.88 5.31 -13.35
C LEU A 34 19.68 4.60 -12.72
N GLU A 35 19.57 4.57 -11.39
CA GLU A 35 18.43 3.98 -10.69
C GLU A 35 17.12 4.71 -11.01
N PHE A 36 17.13 6.04 -10.97
CA PHE A 36 16.00 6.89 -11.32
C PHE A 36 15.53 6.64 -12.75
N GLN A 37 16.45 6.61 -13.72
CA GLN A 37 16.13 6.38 -15.13
C GLN A 37 15.64 4.95 -15.38
N SER A 38 16.20 3.95 -14.70
CA SER A 38 15.73 2.56 -14.76
C SER A 38 14.29 2.44 -14.25
N CYS A 39 14.01 2.97 -13.05
CA CYS A 39 12.66 2.99 -12.48
C CYS A 39 11.67 3.74 -13.37
N ARG A 40 12.09 4.87 -13.94
CA ARG A 40 11.27 5.68 -14.84
C ARG A 40 10.91 4.91 -16.11
N LYS A 41 11.86 4.20 -16.72
CA LYS A 41 11.62 3.34 -17.89
C LYS A 41 10.69 2.18 -17.57
N ALA A 42 10.87 1.52 -16.43
CA ALA A 42 9.99 0.44 -15.98
C ALA A 42 8.54 0.94 -15.81
N CYS A 43 8.36 2.09 -15.15
CA CYS A 43 7.07 2.73 -14.95
C CYS A 43 6.39 3.18 -16.26
N GLN A 44 7.17 3.52 -17.29
CA GLN A 44 6.65 3.84 -18.62
C GLN A 44 6.17 2.61 -19.38
N ALA A 45 6.83 1.46 -19.17
CA ALA A 45 6.45 0.20 -19.79
C ALA A 45 5.21 -0.41 -19.12
N SER A 46 5.11 -0.28 -17.79
CA SER A 46 3.95 -0.72 -17.01
C SER A 46 3.72 0.23 -15.83
N PRO A 47 2.52 0.78 -15.65
CA PRO A 47 2.24 1.69 -14.54
C PRO A 47 2.37 0.95 -13.19
N PRO A 48 2.82 1.65 -12.13
CA PRO A 48 2.99 1.03 -10.82
C PRO A 48 1.64 0.58 -10.27
N THR A 49 1.66 -0.53 -9.57
CA THR A 49 0.50 -1.20 -8.97
C THR A 49 0.51 -1.07 -7.44
N VAL A 50 -0.56 -1.51 -6.78
CA VAL A 50 -0.60 -1.60 -5.31
C VAL A 50 0.53 -2.48 -4.76
N ARG A 51 0.94 -3.52 -5.51
CA ARG A 51 2.09 -4.36 -5.14
C ARG A 51 3.39 -3.57 -5.13
N ASP A 52 3.58 -2.61 -6.03
CA ASP A 52 4.76 -1.74 -6.02
C ASP A 52 4.78 -0.79 -4.81
N VAL A 53 3.61 -0.36 -4.35
CA VAL A 53 3.46 0.39 -3.09
C VAL A 53 3.92 -0.48 -1.91
N MET A 54 3.47 -1.73 -1.85
CA MET A 54 3.88 -2.68 -0.80
C MET A 54 5.36 -3.00 -0.86
N ARG A 55 5.91 -3.25 -2.06
CA ARG A 55 7.34 -3.51 -2.27
C ARG A 55 8.19 -2.33 -1.80
N LEU A 56 7.85 -1.10 -2.19
CA LEU A 56 8.57 0.08 -1.72
C LEU A 56 8.46 0.27 -0.20
N THR A 57 7.26 0.07 0.36
CA THR A 57 7.03 0.10 1.82
C THR A 57 7.96 -0.89 2.53
N ALA A 58 8.07 -2.10 1.98
CA ALA A 58 8.89 -3.19 2.50
C ALA A 58 10.40 -2.92 2.38
N GLU A 59 10.86 -2.40 1.25
CA GLU A 59 12.26 -1.99 1.03
C GLU A 59 12.67 -0.91 2.03
N VAL A 60 11.80 0.05 2.30
CA VAL A 60 12.01 1.10 3.31
C VAL A 60 12.12 0.50 4.71
N SER A 61 11.18 -0.37 5.10
CA SER A 61 11.23 -1.08 6.37
C SER A 61 12.54 -1.85 6.54
N ARG A 62 12.98 -2.57 5.50
CA ARG A 62 14.24 -3.35 5.50
C ARG A 62 15.46 -2.45 5.62
N LYS A 63 15.51 -1.34 4.87
CA LYS A 63 16.63 -0.38 4.88
C LYS A 63 16.73 0.40 6.19
N ALA A 64 15.61 0.70 6.83
CA ALA A 64 15.57 1.31 8.15
C ALA A 64 16.04 0.32 9.24
N SER A 65 15.66 -0.96 9.11
CA SER A 65 15.99 -2.01 10.08
C SER A 65 17.46 -2.44 10.04
N SER A 66 18.12 -2.42 8.88
CA SER A 66 19.51 -2.87 8.74
C SER A 66 20.56 -1.94 9.40
N ARG A 67 20.18 -0.71 9.80
CA ARG A 67 21.10 0.28 10.40
C ARG A 67 20.99 0.42 11.91
N LYS A 68 19.87 0.02 12.52
CA LYS A 68 19.78 -0.07 13.99
C LYS A 68 20.15 -1.50 14.37
N SER A 69 21.19 -1.67 15.19
CA SER A 69 21.60 -2.96 15.78
C SER A 69 20.64 -3.49 16.85
N GLY A 70 19.35 -3.16 16.73
CA GLY A 70 18.27 -3.59 17.61
C GLY A 70 17.06 -3.99 16.77
N VAL A 71 16.49 -5.14 17.10
CA VAL A 71 15.18 -5.57 16.61
C VAL A 71 14.17 -4.45 16.93
N GLY A 72 13.32 -4.07 15.96
CA GLY A 72 12.22 -3.10 16.06
C GLY A 72 12.53 -1.60 16.10
N GLY A 73 13.41 -1.12 15.21
CA GLY A 73 13.40 0.30 14.81
C GLY A 73 12.02 0.76 14.29
N PRO A 74 11.73 2.09 14.30
CA PRO A 74 10.42 2.63 13.97
C PRO A 74 9.95 2.13 12.60
N VAL A 75 8.69 1.69 12.56
CA VAL A 75 8.04 1.12 11.37
C VAL A 75 7.77 2.23 10.35
N LEU A 76 8.83 2.62 9.65
CA LEU A 76 8.88 3.82 8.84
C LEU A 76 8.17 3.62 7.49
N GLY A 77 8.28 2.43 6.90
CA GLY A 77 7.66 2.09 5.62
C GLY A 77 6.16 2.43 5.59
N PRO A 78 5.34 1.87 6.50
CA PRO A 78 3.89 2.09 6.56
C PRO A 78 3.44 3.53 6.76
N ARG A 79 4.33 4.42 7.21
CA ARG A 79 4.04 5.86 7.31
C ARG A 79 4.08 6.53 5.94
N PHE A 80 4.87 6.02 5.00
CA PHE A 80 4.92 6.53 3.63
C PHE A 80 3.86 5.94 2.69
N THR A 81 3.16 4.88 3.08
CA THR A 81 2.21 4.16 2.19
C THR A 81 1.22 5.10 1.49
N ASN A 82 0.67 6.09 2.20
CA ASN A 82 -0.31 7.00 1.62
C ASN A 82 0.28 7.89 0.50
N ILE A 83 1.46 8.48 0.71
CA ILE A 83 2.07 9.31 -0.35
C ILE A 83 2.56 8.46 -1.52
N ILE A 84 3.06 7.26 -1.23
CA ILE A 84 3.46 6.31 -2.27
C ILE A 84 2.24 5.93 -3.10
N GLN A 85 1.10 5.66 -2.46
CA GLN A 85 -0.15 5.38 -3.15
C GLN A 85 -0.64 6.58 -3.98
N VAL A 86 -0.53 7.82 -3.48
CA VAL A 86 -0.87 9.02 -4.27
C VAL A 86 0.01 9.14 -5.52
N ALA A 87 1.32 8.92 -5.40
CA ALA A 87 2.24 8.95 -6.53
C ALA A 87 1.97 7.79 -7.52
N GLN A 88 1.67 6.60 -7.01
CA GLN A 88 1.27 5.43 -7.80
C GLN A 88 -0.01 5.72 -8.60
N GLN A 89 -1.03 6.29 -7.95
CA GLN A 89 -2.29 6.65 -8.60
C GLN A 89 -2.08 7.68 -9.70
N PHE A 90 -1.26 8.70 -9.46
CA PHE A 90 -0.90 9.68 -10.48
C PHE A 90 -0.18 9.06 -11.68
N ALA A 91 0.79 8.17 -11.43
CA ALA A 91 1.48 7.42 -12.48
C ALA A 91 0.52 6.51 -13.26
N SER A 92 -0.42 5.85 -12.58
CA SER A 92 -1.43 5.00 -13.22
C SER A 92 -2.39 5.81 -14.12
N VAL A 93 -2.74 7.03 -13.73
CA VAL A 93 -3.58 7.94 -14.53
C VAL A 93 -2.82 8.50 -15.74
N GLY A 94 -1.50 8.70 -15.60
CA GLY A 94 -0.62 9.17 -16.68
C GLY A 94 -0.54 8.24 -17.89
N ASP A 95 -0.59 6.92 -17.68
CA ASP A 95 -0.57 5.92 -18.77
C ASP A 95 -1.92 5.78 -19.50
N VAL A 96 -3.01 6.18 -18.83
CA VAL A 96 -4.39 5.87 -19.26
C VAL A 96 -5.08 7.07 -19.92
N LEU A 97 -4.83 8.31 -19.47
CA LEU A 97 -5.76 9.42 -19.75
C LEU A 97 -5.18 10.65 -20.48
N ILE A 98 -3.86 10.78 -20.67
CA ILE A 98 -3.31 12.14 -20.90
C ILE A 98 -2.17 12.27 -21.92
N GLY A 99 -1.93 11.19 -22.70
CA GLY A 99 -0.96 11.19 -23.80
C GLY A 99 0.50 11.01 -23.35
N ALA A 100 1.37 10.69 -24.31
CA ALA A 100 2.74 10.23 -24.06
C ALA A 100 3.56 11.19 -23.18
N SER A 101 3.40 12.51 -23.33
CA SER A 101 4.19 13.50 -22.58
C SER A 101 3.86 13.55 -21.08
N GLN A 102 2.61 13.31 -20.68
CA GLN A 102 2.22 13.33 -19.27
C GLN A 102 2.53 12.00 -18.57
N ASN A 103 2.48 10.88 -19.30
CA ASN A 103 3.01 9.60 -18.83
C ASN A 103 4.50 9.73 -18.44
N LEU A 104 5.30 10.39 -19.28
CA LEU A 104 6.73 10.64 -18.99
C LEU A 104 6.97 11.43 -17.69
N ILE A 105 6.08 12.36 -17.36
CA ILE A 105 6.17 13.19 -16.14
C ILE A 105 5.68 12.40 -14.93
N ALA A 106 4.55 11.72 -15.03
CA ALA A 106 3.98 10.93 -13.94
C ALA A 106 4.91 9.78 -13.53
N ALA A 107 5.52 9.10 -14.51
CA ALA A 107 6.56 8.09 -14.25
C ALA A 107 7.81 8.67 -13.56
N ALA A 108 8.17 9.91 -13.88
CA ALA A 108 9.27 10.60 -13.24
C ALA A 108 8.94 10.96 -11.78
N VAL A 109 7.72 11.43 -11.51
CA VAL A 109 7.23 11.72 -10.15
C VAL A 109 7.26 10.47 -9.28
N TRP A 110 6.74 9.33 -9.77
CA TRP A 110 6.83 8.04 -9.07
C TRP A 110 8.27 7.67 -8.72
N SER A 111 9.17 7.72 -9.71
CA SER A 111 10.57 7.34 -9.56
C SER A 111 11.31 8.25 -8.58
N LEU A 112 11.00 9.55 -8.58
CA LEU A 112 11.55 10.55 -7.67
C LEU A 112 11.07 10.33 -6.24
N VAL A 113 9.78 10.05 -6.03
CA VAL A 113 9.22 9.78 -4.70
C VAL A 113 9.84 8.51 -4.14
N ARG A 114 9.95 7.44 -4.95
CA ARG A 114 10.63 6.20 -4.60
C ARG A 114 12.08 6.44 -4.16
N LEU A 115 12.88 7.10 -4.99
CA LEU A 115 14.28 7.37 -4.70
C LEU A 115 14.44 8.22 -3.43
N THR A 116 13.60 9.25 -3.27
CA THR A 116 13.64 10.14 -2.10
C THR A 116 13.37 9.36 -0.82
N ILE A 117 12.29 8.56 -0.78
CA ILE A 117 11.93 7.78 0.41
C ILE A 117 13.02 6.75 0.72
N LEU A 118 13.56 6.05 -0.28
CA LEU A 118 14.66 5.10 -0.08
C LEU A 118 15.94 5.77 0.41
N THR A 119 16.22 6.99 -0.04
CA THR A 119 17.36 7.78 0.44
C THR A 119 17.16 8.15 1.91
N LEU A 120 15.97 8.65 2.26
CA LEU A 120 15.61 9.08 3.61
C LEU A 120 15.50 7.93 4.61
N ALA A 121 15.09 6.74 4.17
CA ALA A 121 15.10 5.53 4.99
C ALA A 121 16.50 5.22 5.57
N GLY A 122 17.56 5.74 4.95
CA GLY A 122 18.92 5.66 5.46
C GLY A 122 19.24 6.63 6.61
N PHE A 123 18.47 7.70 6.82
CA PHE A 123 18.83 8.80 7.75
C PHE A 123 17.83 8.93 8.90
N SER A 124 18.17 8.39 10.08
CA SER A 124 17.24 8.24 11.22
C SER A 124 16.72 9.55 11.82
N ALA A 125 17.56 10.58 11.95
CA ALA A 125 17.22 11.83 12.66
C ALA A 125 16.10 12.64 11.98
N TYR A 126 15.92 12.46 10.67
CA TYR A 126 14.99 13.23 9.85
C TYR A 126 13.83 12.40 9.29
N ALA A 127 14.01 11.08 9.23
CA ALA A 127 13.02 10.13 8.76
C ALA A 127 11.67 10.27 9.47
N GLU A 128 11.63 10.47 10.79
CA GLU A 128 10.36 10.49 11.54
C GLU A 128 9.47 11.69 11.17
N LYS A 129 9.99 12.91 11.23
CA LYS A 129 9.22 14.13 10.94
C LYS A 129 8.76 14.18 9.48
N VAL A 130 9.62 13.73 8.57
CA VAL A 130 9.28 13.61 7.15
C VAL A 130 8.22 12.54 6.92
N SER A 131 8.29 11.42 7.65
CA SER A 131 7.26 10.38 7.59
C SER A 131 5.91 10.89 8.10
N GLU A 132 5.88 11.74 9.13
CA GLU A 132 4.67 12.37 9.63
C GLU A 132 4.05 13.32 8.60
N LEU A 133 4.88 14.18 8.00
CA LEU A 133 4.48 15.08 6.92
C LEU A 133 3.82 14.31 5.78
N PHE A 134 4.55 13.35 5.19
CA PHE A 134 4.06 12.57 4.06
C PHE A 134 2.82 11.73 4.40
N ASN A 135 2.73 11.23 5.63
CA ASN A 135 1.56 10.49 6.08
C ASN A 135 0.33 11.41 6.21
N ALA A 136 0.49 12.62 6.75
CA ALA A 136 -0.59 13.61 6.89
C ALA A 136 -1.11 14.09 5.53
N ILE A 137 -0.19 14.45 4.63
CA ILE A 137 -0.52 14.89 3.26
C ILE A 137 -1.17 13.76 2.46
N GLY A 138 -0.59 12.55 2.50
CA GLY A 138 -1.13 11.41 1.78
C GLY A 138 -2.56 11.06 2.22
N ARG A 139 -2.91 11.24 3.51
CA ARG A 139 -4.29 11.04 3.99
C ARG A 139 -5.25 12.13 3.51
N ALA A 140 -4.78 13.37 3.43
CA ALA A 140 -5.64 14.49 3.09
C ALA A 140 -5.98 14.53 1.59
N THR A 141 -5.07 14.00 0.75
CA THR A 141 -5.16 14.04 -0.71
C THR A 141 -6.28 13.12 -1.20
N PRO A 142 -7.25 13.62 -1.99
CA PRO A 142 -8.27 12.77 -2.60
C PRO A 142 -7.62 11.75 -3.53
N ARG A 143 -8.21 10.55 -3.61
CA ARG A 143 -7.67 9.48 -4.47
C ARG A 143 -7.76 9.94 -5.93
N ILE A 144 -6.61 10.08 -6.58
CA ILE A 144 -6.54 10.63 -7.95
C ILE A 144 -7.29 9.72 -8.94
N GLN A 145 -7.38 8.42 -8.65
CA GLN A 145 -8.22 7.49 -9.42
C GLN A 145 -9.72 7.80 -9.34
N GLU A 146 -10.23 8.24 -8.18
CA GLU A 146 -11.63 8.69 -8.03
C GLU A 146 -11.88 9.99 -8.80
N LEU A 147 -10.82 10.77 -9.03
CA LEU A 147 -10.83 11.96 -9.86
C LEU A 147 -10.64 11.67 -11.35
N SER A 148 -10.33 10.44 -11.76
CA SER A 148 -9.91 10.10 -13.14
C SER A 148 -10.87 10.62 -14.22
N ALA A 149 -12.18 10.46 -14.00
CA ALA A 149 -13.23 10.94 -14.92
C ALA A 149 -13.29 12.47 -15.04
N LEU A 150 -12.98 13.19 -13.95
CA LEU A 150 -12.99 14.66 -13.91
C LEU A 150 -11.65 15.24 -14.37
N TYR A 151 -10.56 14.52 -14.07
CA TYR A 151 -9.18 14.90 -14.34
C TYR A 151 -8.93 15.03 -15.84
N GLU A 152 -9.44 14.12 -16.68
CA GLU A 152 -9.27 14.18 -18.13
C GLU A 152 -9.85 15.46 -18.75
N ARG A 153 -10.93 15.99 -18.16
CA ARG A 153 -11.80 16.99 -18.80
C ARG A 153 -11.73 18.37 -18.17
N SER A 154 -11.29 18.48 -16.92
CA SER A 154 -11.05 19.76 -16.25
C SER A 154 -9.59 20.17 -16.30
N LYS A 155 -9.28 21.17 -17.14
CA LYS A 155 -7.95 21.81 -17.17
C LYS A 155 -7.57 22.44 -15.82
N LYS A 156 -8.55 22.82 -15.00
CA LYS A 156 -8.31 23.33 -13.65
C LYS A 156 -7.83 22.22 -12.72
N ILE A 157 -8.49 21.07 -12.69
CA ILE A 157 -8.05 19.90 -11.90
C ILE A 157 -6.65 19.47 -12.34
N GLN A 158 -6.39 19.38 -13.65
CA GLN A 158 -5.04 19.07 -14.16
C GLN A 158 -4.00 20.09 -13.67
N GLY A 159 -4.38 21.37 -13.66
CA GLY A 159 -3.56 22.45 -13.12
C GLY A 159 -3.26 22.23 -11.63
N TYR A 160 -4.28 22.06 -10.80
CA TYR A 160 -4.14 21.91 -9.35
C TYR A 160 -3.36 20.66 -8.95
N VAL A 161 -3.58 19.53 -9.63
CA VAL A 161 -2.80 18.31 -9.40
C VAL A 161 -1.34 18.50 -9.82
N ALA A 162 -1.09 19.21 -10.92
CA ALA A 162 0.28 19.54 -11.31
C ALA A 162 0.97 20.46 -10.27
N GLU A 163 0.28 21.47 -9.72
CA GLU A 163 0.81 22.31 -8.64
C GLU A 163 1.09 21.50 -7.36
N TYR A 164 0.18 20.60 -7.00
CA TYR A 164 0.38 19.69 -5.88
C TYR A 164 1.66 18.88 -6.07
N PHE A 165 1.87 18.26 -7.25
CA PHE A 165 3.08 17.49 -7.50
C PHE A 165 4.34 18.35 -7.67
N ILE A 166 4.23 19.62 -8.09
CA ILE A 166 5.36 20.56 -8.01
C ILE A 166 5.81 20.70 -6.57
N CYS A 167 4.87 20.91 -5.63
CA CYS A 167 5.19 21.01 -4.20
C CYS A 167 5.84 19.72 -3.68
N VAL A 168 5.27 18.55 -4.01
CA VAL A 168 5.86 17.24 -3.65
C VAL A 168 7.28 17.08 -4.18
N VAL A 169 7.53 17.42 -5.45
CA VAL A 169 8.85 17.34 -6.08
C VAL A 169 9.84 18.30 -5.43
N GLN A 170 9.42 19.53 -5.12
CA GLN A 170 10.27 20.51 -4.44
C GLN A 170 10.63 20.09 -3.01
N ILE A 171 9.68 19.49 -2.29
CA ILE A 171 9.96 18.86 -0.99
C ILE A 171 11.01 17.78 -1.21
N CYS A 172 10.78 16.81 -2.10
CA CYS A 172 11.71 15.73 -2.38
C CYS A 172 13.13 16.23 -2.73
N HIS A 173 13.23 17.24 -3.59
CA HIS A 173 14.48 17.91 -3.92
C HIS A 173 15.21 18.44 -2.69
N ARG A 174 14.51 19.19 -1.83
CA ARG A 174 15.10 19.68 -0.57
C ARG A 174 15.51 18.51 0.31
N LEU A 175 14.67 17.50 0.50
CA LEU A 175 14.94 16.37 1.38
C LEU A 175 16.21 15.61 0.95
N VAL A 176 16.36 15.32 -0.34
CA VAL A 176 17.56 14.67 -0.89
C VAL A 176 18.78 15.57 -0.75
N GLN A 177 18.67 16.86 -1.06
CA GLN A 177 19.78 17.80 -0.92
C GLN A 177 20.27 17.92 0.54
N HIS A 178 19.35 17.97 1.51
CA HIS A 178 19.68 18.03 2.94
C HIS A 178 20.28 16.73 3.46
N SER A 179 19.84 15.57 2.95
CA SER A 179 20.40 14.27 3.34
C SER A 179 21.91 14.14 3.06
N ARG A 180 22.47 15.03 2.22
CA ARG A 180 23.87 15.05 1.81
C ARG A 180 24.72 16.09 2.53
N GLN A 181 24.11 16.93 3.36
CA GLN A 181 24.84 17.92 4.15
C GLN A 181 25.55 17.24 5.33
N THR A 182 26.76 17.71 5.68
CA THR A 182 27.58 17.13 6.76
C THR A 182 26.92 17.29 8.14
N THR A 183 27.29 16.45 9.10
CA THR A 183 26.71 16.39 10.46
C THR A 183 26.65 17.74 11.20
N ILE A 184 27.55 18.69 10.88
CA ILE A 184 27.58 20.03 11.47
C ILE A 184 26.50 20.95 10.89
N GLN A 185 26.12 20.77 9.62
CA GLN A 185 24.98 21.50 9.00
C GLN A 185 23.62 20.91 9.39
N GLN A 186 23.58 19.62 9.76
CA GLN A 186 22.36 18.95 10.24
C GLN A 186 21.88 19.47 11.62
N ILE A 187 22.78 20.06 12.40
CA ILE A 187 22.48 20.68 13.71
C ILE A 187 21.74 22.02 13.55
N LEU A 188 21.79 22.69 12.39
CA LEU A 188 21.02 23.91 12.07
C LEU A 188 19.54 23.63 11.70
N SER A 189 19.04 22.41 11.94
CA SER A 189 17.73 21.87 11.52
C SER A 189 16.46 22.52 12.13
N VAL A 190 16.60 23.63 12.86
CA VAL A 190 15.46 24.46 13.26
C VAL A 190 14.78 25.10 12.04
N LEU A 191 15.54 25.43 10.99
CA LEU A 191 15.01 26.00 9.74
C LEU A 191 14.19 24.98 8.92
N THR A 192 14.54 23.70 8.98
CA THR A 192 13.77 22.63 8.30
C THR A 192 12.38 22.44 8.90
N HIS A 193 12.20 22.64 10.21
CA HIS A 193 10.89 22.46 10.84
C HIS A 193 9.85 23.48 10.40
N GLN A 194 10.24 24.76 10.37
CA GLN A 194 9.35 25.81 9.89
C GLN A 194 9.03 25.61 8.41
N LYS A 195 10.05 25.27 7.61
CA LYS A 195 9.86 25.01 6.17
C LYS A 195 8.95 23.80 5.90
N ILE A 196 9.09 22.71 6.65
CA ILE A 196 8.20 21.55 6.57
C ILE A 196 6.75 21.94 6.87
N LYS A 197 6.51 22.80 7.87
CA LYS A 197 5.16 23.29 8.18
C LYS A 197 4.59 24.18 7.08
N GLU A 198 5.41 25.05 6.49
CA GLU A 198 5.01 25.84 5.33
C GLU A 198 4.64 24.94 4.14
N ASP A 199 5.45 23.93 3.87
CA ASP A 199 5.21 22.94 2.81
C ASP A 199 3.92 22.14 3.06
N GLU A 200 3.64 21.79 4.32
CA GLU A 200 2.40 21.12 4.72
C GLU A 200 1.17 22.01 4.46
N LEU A 201 1.26 23.30 4.78
CA LEU A 201 0.18 24.27 4.55
C LEU A 201 -0.08 24.48 3.05
N GLU A 202 0.99 24.61 2.26
CA GLU A 202 0.89 24.77 0.80
C GLU A 202 0.25 23.54 0.14
N LEU A 203 0.69 22.34 0.53
CA LEU A 203 0.08 21.10 0.04
C LEU A 203 -1.38 20.96 0.45
N LYS A 204 -1.73 21.32 1.70
CA LYS A 204 -3.13 21.33 2.15
C LYS A 204 -3.98 22.31 1.34
N ALA A 205 -3.45 23.49 1.00
CA ALA A 205 -4.16 24.45 0.17
C ALA A 205 -4.51 23.86 -1.20
N TRP A 206 -3.55 23.22 -1.89
CA TRP A 206 -3.82 22.57 -3.16
C TRP A 206 -4.80 21.40 -3.05
N VAL A 207 -4.73 20.63 -1.96
CA VAL A 207 -5.72 19.57 -1.68
C VAL A 207 -7.13 20.13 -1.53
N MET A 208 -7.30 21.31 -0.91
CA MET A 208 -8.60 21.97 -0.79
C MET A 208 -9.10 22.46 -2.15
N GLU A 209 -8.25 23.11 -2.96
CA GLU A 209 -8.62 23.54 -4.32
C GLU A 209 -9.08 22.37 -5.22
N ILE A 210 -8.41 21.22 -5.11
CA ILE A 210 -8.81 20.00 -5.83
C ILE A 210 -10.20 19.52 -5.37
N LYS A 211 -10.45 19.52 -4.05
CA LYS A 211 -11.73 19.09 -3.48
C LYS A 211 -12.88 20.03 -3.82
N ASP A 212 -12.63 21.34 -3.78
CA ASP A 212 -13.64 22.35 -4.07
C ASP A 212 -14.06 22.29 -5.55
N GLU A 213 -13.10 22.16 -6.47
CA GLU A 213 -13.40 21.99 -7.90
C GLU A 213 -14.09 20.64 -8.18
N GLN A 214 -13.70 19.57 -7.47
CA GLN A 214 -14.40 18.28 -7.55
C GLN A 214 -15.87 18.40 -7.14
N LEU A 215 -16.15 19.05 -6.00
CA LEU A 215 -17.51 19.26 -5.50
C LEU A 215 -18.33 20.13 -6.46
N LEU A 216 -17.73 21.18 -7.03
CA LEU A 216 -18.39 22.04 -8.01
C LEU A 216 -18.80 21.26 -9.26
N LEU A 217 -17.90 20.46 -9.83
CA LEU A 217 -18.20 19.64 -11.02
C LEU A 217 -19.25 18.57 -10.74
N MET A 218 -19.23 17.98 -9.54
CA MET A 218 -20.26 17.02 -9.12
C MET A 218 -21.63 17.69 -9.00
N ALA A 219 -21.71 18.88 -8.37
CA ALA A 219 -22.95 19.63 -8.25
C ALA A 219 -23.52 20.02 -9.62
N GLN A 220 -22.68 20.50 -10.53
CA GLN A 220 -23.07 20.80 -11.92
C GLN A 220 -23.58 19.55 -12.64
N SER A 221 -22.94 18.40 -12.45
CA SER A 221 -23.38 17.16 -13.08
C SER A 221 -24.77 16.70 -12.63
N ILE A 222 -25.11 16.90 -11.35
CA ILE A 222 -26.42 16.56 -10.80
C ILE A 222 -27.48 17.51 -11.38
N GLU A 223 -27.17 18.79 -11.49
CA GLU A 223 -28.07 19.80 -12.06
C GLU A 223 -28.33 19.55 -13.56
N ASP A 224 -27.30 19.23 -14.34
CA ASP A 224 -27.43 18.92 -15.77
C ASP A 224 -28.28 17.66 -16.02
N ILE A 225 -28.14 16.63 -15.16
CA ILE A 225 -28.97 15.42 -15.19
C ILE A 225 -30.43 15.78 -14.85
N ALA A 226 -30.65 16.61 -13.83
CA ALA A 226 -31.99 17.04 -13.43
C ALA A 226 -32.67 17.91 -14.50
N GLN A 227 -31.90 18.70 -15.26
CA GLN A 227 -32.39 19.56 -16.34
C GLN A 227 -32.51 18.85 -17.70
N GLY A 228 -32.17 17.55 -17.79
CA GLY A 228 -32.25 16.79 -19.04
C GLY A 228 -31.28 17.28 -20.13
N GLN A 229 -30.24 18.04 -19.77
CA GLN A 229 -29.27 18.56 -20.73
C GLN A 229 -28.21 17.50 -21.06
N SER A 230 -28.25 17.00 -22.31
CA SER A 230 -27.30 16.00 -22.83
C SER A 230 -25.85 16.51 -22.99
N THR A 231 -25.54 17.73 -22.58
CA THR A 231 -24.26 18.40 -22.81
C THR A 231 -23.10 17.64 -22.15
N LEU A 232 -23.30 17.15 -20.91
CA LEU A 232 -22.32 16.28 -20.25
C LEU A 232 -22.27 14.88 -20.88
N SER A 233 -23.38 14.31 -21.34
CA SER A 233 -23.37 12.98 -21.99
C SER A 233 -22.54 12.94 -23.29
N LYS A 234 -22.45 14.07 -24.03
CA LYS A 234 -21.57 14.24 -25.18
C LYS A 234 -20.10 14.47 -24.79
N ILE A 235 -19.86 15.07 -23.63
CA ILE A 235 -18.52 15.14 -23.02
C ILE A 235 -18.02 13.72 -22.68
N PHE A 236 -18.93 12.76 -22.42
CA PHE A 236 -18.62 11.36 -22.13
C PHE A 236 -18.31 10.43 -23.31
N SER A 237 -18.55 10.84 -24.55
CA SER A 237 -18.34 10.00 -25.74
C SER A 237 -17.18 10.48 -26.59
N TRP A 238 -15.98 9.90 -26.40
CA TRP A 238 -14.88 9.98 -27.36
C TRP A 238 -14.62 8.59 -27.96
N ASP A 239 -14.67 8.51 -29.30
CA ASP A 239 -14.48 7.29 -30.09
C ASP A 239 -13.12 7.38 -30.83
N GLY A 240 -12.24 6.43 -30.56
CA GLY A 240 -10.89 6.31 -31.11
C GLY A 240 -10.12 5.13 -30.47
N GLU A 241 -8.91 4.83 -30.94
CA GLU A 241 -8.05 3.73 -30.44
C GLU A 241 -7.72 3.85 -28.93
N GLN A 242 -7.61 5.09 -28.42
CA GLN A 242 -7.53 5.37 -26.98
C GLN A 242 -8.82 5.01 -26.23
N GLY A 243 -9.97 5.10 -26.89
CA GLY A 243 -11.27 4.67 -26.37
C GLY A 243 -11.35 3.15 -26.18
N GLU A 244 -10.65 2.35 -26.99
CA GLU A 244 -10.63 0.89 -26.84
C GLU A 244 -9.78 0.45 -25.63
N LYS A 245 -8.56 1.00 -25.48
CA LYS A 245 -7.74 0.79 -24.26
C LYS A 245 -8.51 1.23 -23.01
N GLN A 246 -9.19 2.37 -23.08
CA GLN A 246 -10.00 2.88 -21.97
C GLN A 246 -11.21 2.00 -21.65
N ARG A 247 -11.92 1.49 -22.66
CA ARG A 247 -13.04 0.54 -22.49
C ARG A 247 -12.56 -0.74 -21.83
N LEU A 248 -11.41 -1.27 -22.25
CA LEU A 248 -10.81 -2.47 -21.67
C LEU A 248 -10.47 -2.25 -20.19
N LEU A 249 -9.77 -1.17 -19.86
CA LEU A 249 -9.41 -0.83 -18.48
C LEU A 249 -10.65 -0.60 -17.60
N THR A 250 -11.65 0.10 -18.12
CA THR A 250 -12.93 0.29 -17.41
C THR A 250 -13.64 -1.03 -17.16
N ALA A 251 -13.63 -1.94 -18.15
CA ALA A 251 -14.21 -3.28 -18.00
C ALA A 251 -13.45 -4.09 -16.94
N ARG A 252 -12.12 -4.00 -16.90
CA ARG A 252 -11.30 -4.65 -15.86
C ARG A 252 -11.59 -4.12 -14.47
N VAL A 253 -11.67 -2.80 -14.28
CA VAL A 253 -12.02 -2.21 -12.99
C VAL A 253 -13.39 -2.68 -12.53
N LYS A 254 -14.40 -2.57 -13.40
CA LYS A 254 -15.75 -3.08 -13.11
C LYS A 254 -15.74 -4.57 -12.75
N PHE A 255 -14.90 -5.34 -13.41
CA PHE A 255 -14.75 -6.76 -13.16
C PHE A 255 -14.10 -7.04 -11.79
N MET A 256 -13.02 -6.33 -11.46
CA MET A 256 -12.36 -6.41 -10.15
C MET A 256 -13.30 -5.95 -9.03
N ASP A 257 -14.12 -4.93 -9.28
CA ASP A 257 -15.16 -4.47 -8.35
C ASP A 257 -16.26 -5.52 -8.18
N ALA A 258 -16.64 -6.23 -9.25
CA ALA A 258 -17.54 -7.38 -9.16
C ALA A 258 -16.94 -8.56 -8.38
N CYS A 259 -15.60 -8.72 -8.39
CA CYS A 259 -14.92 -9.65 -7.49
C CYS A 259 -15.05 -9.17 -6.04
N SER A 260 -14.62 -7.95 -5.72
CA SER A 260 -14.83 -7.35 -4.40
C SER A 260 -14.55 -5.85 -4.41
N THR A 261 -15.33 -5.09 -3.63
CA THR A 261 -15.09 -3.68 -3.30
C THR A 261 -14.59 -3.49 -1.87
N TYR A 262 -14.41 -4.58 -1.11
CA TYR A 262 -13.96 -4.54 0.28
C TYR A 262 -12.48 -4.09 0.37
N ASP A 263 -12.19 -3.09 1.20
CA ASP A 263 -10.84 -2.52 1.40
C ASP A 263 -9.97 -3.46 2.26
N TYR A 264 -9.55 -4.56 1.66
CA TYR A 264 -8.68 -5.58 2.29
C TYR A 264 -7.33 -5.00 2.73
N ASP A 265 -6.81 -4.01 2.02
CA ASP A 265 -5.50 -3.39 2.28
C ASP A 265 -5.53 -2.50 3.53
N MET A 266 -6.70 -1.95 3.91
CA MET A 266 -6.85 -1.17 5.14
C MET A 266 -6.36 -1.93 6.38
N SER A 267 -6.75 -3.20 6.51
CA SER A 267 -6.36 -4.05 7.64
C SER A 267 -4.84 -4.21 7.70
N TRP A 268 -4.21 -4.59 6.58
CA TRP A 268 -2.76 -4.76 6.51
C TRP A 268 -2.02 -3.46 6.84
N ARG A 269 -2.43 -2.32 6.26
CA ARG A 269 -1.86 -1.00 6.55
C ARG A 269 -1.95 -0.64 8.03
N GLN A 270 -3.08 -0.92 8.68
CA GLN A 270 -3.26 -0.64 10.10
C GLN A 270 -2.38 -1.53 10.99
N ILE A 271 -2.28 -2.82 10.67
CA ILE A 271 -1.44 -3.78 11.41
C ILE A 271 0.02 -3.37 11.31
N ARG A 272 0.51 -3.11 10.09
CA ARG A 272 1.90 -2.68 9.86
C ARG A 272 2.22 -1.35 10.54
N LYS A 273 1.26 -0.44 10.71
CA LYS A 273 1.47 0.79 11.51
C LYS A 273 1.61 0.53 13.00
N ARG A 274 0.99 -0.52 13.52
CA ARG A 274 0.99 -0.87 14.95
C ARG A 274 2.25 -1.64 15.37
N GLY A 275 2.85 -2.42 14.47
CA GLY A 275 4.04 -3.18 14.83
C GLY A 275 4.72 -3.91 13.67
N THR A 276 5.95 -4.34 13.95
CA THR A 276 6.76 -5.21 13.11
C THR A 276 7.34 -6.33 13.97
N THR A 277 7.77 -7.44 13.37
CA THR A 277 8.39 -8.55 14.12
C THR A 277 9.76 -8.90 13.55
N GLY A 278 10.72 -9.15 14.42
CA GLY A 278 12.02 -9.71 14.04
C GLY A 278 12.01 -11.24 13.89
N LEU A 279 10.96 -11.90 14.38
CA LEU A 279 10.87 -13.36 14.50
C LEU A 279 10.86 -14.06 13.14
N LEU A 280 10.33 -13.41 12.11
CA LEU A 280 10.07 -14.04 10.81
C LEU A 280 11.31 -14.69 10.19
N GLN A 281 12.46 -14.01 10.26
CA GLN A 281 13.70 -14.54 9.68
C GLN A 281 14.30 -15.69 10.50
N GLY A 282 13.90 -15.86 11.76
CA GLY A 282 14.32 -16.95 12.63
C GLY A 282 13.61 -18.27 12.34
N HIS A 283 12.34 -18.22 11.92
CA HIS A 283 11.51 -19.43 11.72
C HIS A 283 11.90 -20.24 10.47
N LYS A 284 12.41 -21.45 10.71
CA LYS A 284 12.84 -22.38 9.65
C LYS A 284 11.65 -22.85 8.82
N GLU A 285 10.52 -23.09 9.47
CA GLU A 285 9.27 -23.57 8.88
C GLU A 285 8.76 -22.63 7.81
N PHE A 286 8.78 -21.31 8.09
CA PHE A 286 8.44 -20.28 7.12
C PHE A 286 9.41 -20.28 5.92
N ARG A 287 10.72 -20.34 6.18
CA ARG A 287 11.74 -20.33 5.12
C ARG A 287 11.64 -21.55 4.21
N GLU A 288 11.33 -22.72 4.76
CA GLU A 288 11.15 -23.93 3.97
C GLU A 288 9.83 -23.91 3.20
N TRP A 289 8.74 -23.51 3.84
CA TRP A 289 7.42 -23.42 3.22
C TRP A 289 7.41 -22.52 1.99
N LYS A 290 8.00 -21.32 2.07
CA LYS A 290 8.00 -20.36 0.94
C LYS A 290 8.76 -20.85 -0.31
N THR A 291 9.62 -21.86 -0.17
CA THR A 291 10.38 -22.45 -1.28
C THR A 291 9.67 -23.60 -1.98
N LYS A 292 8.50 -24.05 -1.46
CA LYS A 292 7.79 -25.19 -2.02
C LYS A 292 7.22 -24.88 -3.41
N ALA A 293 7.47 -25.79 -4.34
CA ALA A 293 6.96 -25.72 -5.71
C ALA A 293 5.54 -26.32 -5.86
N ARG A 294 5.10 -27.14 -4.90
CA ARG A 294 3.77 -27.76 -4.87
C ARG A 294 2.93 -27.15 -3.76
N SER A 295 1.63 -27.39 -3.82
CA SER A 295 0.69 -26.92 -2.80
C SER A 295 1.12 -27.37 -1.41
N SER A 296 1.14 -26.44 -0.46
CA SER A 296 1.58 -26.70 0.91
C SER A 296 1.02 -25.68 1.88
N THR A 297 0.76 -26.11 3.12
CA THR A 297 0.14 -25.27 4.15
C THR A 297 1.11 -25.01 5.32
N LEU A 298 1.26 -23.73 5.68
CA LEU A 298 1.88 -23.26 6.91
C LEU A 298 0.79 -22.77 7.87
N SER A 299 0.79 -23.29 9.10
CA SER A 299 -0.13 -22.85 10.14
C SER A 299 0.63 -22.14 11.26
N CYS A 300 0.22 -20.90 11.56
CA CYS A 300 0.75 -20.07 12.63
C CYS A 300 -0.15 -20.15 13.86
N HIS A 301 0.37 -20.63 14.98
CA HIS A 301 -0.36 -20.86 16.22
C HIS A 301 0.18 -19.98 17.35
N GLY A 302 -0.69 -19.53 18.25
CA GLY A 302 -0.30 -18.75 19.42
C GLY A 302 -1.52 -18.31 20.25
N ILE A 303 -1.29 -17.89 21.49
CA ILE A 303 -2.34 -17.34 22.35
C ILE A 303 -2.87 -16.00 21.80
N LEU A 304 -4.01 -15.52 22.31
CA LEU A 304 -4.46 -14.17 22.02
C LEU A 304 -3.37 -13.16 22.41
N GLY A 305 -3.21 -12.05 21.69
CA GLY A 305 -2.19 -11.05 22.01
C GLY A 305 -0.75 -11.39 21.58
N SER A 306 -0.43 -12.66 21.29
CA SER A 306 0.96 -13.09 21.02
C SER A 306 1.65 -12.54 19.76
N GLY A 307 1.01 -11.63 19.02
CA GLY A 307 1.58 -11.01 17.82
C GLY A 307 1.35 -11.76 16.50
N LYS A 308 0.49 -12.79 16.45
CA LYS A 308 0.20 -13.57 15.21
C LYS A 308 -0.16 -12.67 14.02
N THR A 309 -1.12 -11.77 14.19
CA THR A 309 -1.56 -10.85 13.14
C THR A 309 -0.43 -9.94 12.64
N VAL A 310 0.46 -9.49 13.54
CA VAL A 310 1.66 -8.74 13.17
C VAL A 310 2.59 -9.63 12.34
N LEU A 311 2.86 -10.87 12.77
CA LEU A 311 3.66 -11.84 12.02
C LEU A 311 3.09 -12.09 10.62
N MET A 312 1.78 -12.32 10.48
CA MET A 312 1.11 -12.53 9.20
C MET A 312 1.28 -11.32 8.26
N ALA A 313 1.18 -10.10 8.78
CA ALA A 313 1.43 -8.90 7.99
C ALA A 313 2.90 -8.75 7.55
N ASN A 314 3.86 -9.23 8.36
CA ASN A 314 5.28 -9.29 7.97
C ASN A 314 5.53 -10.39 6.93
N ILE A 315 4.83 -11.53 7.00
CA ILE A 315 4.87 -12.58 5.97
C ILE A 315 4.45 -12.01 4.61
N VAL A 316 3.33 -11.28 4.56
CA VAL A 316 2.87 -10.60 3.33
C VAL A 316 3.95 -9.64 2.79
N GLU A 317 4.60 -8.90 3.68
CA GLU A 317 5.67 -7.97 3.31
C GLU A 317 6.91 -8.70 2.72
N ASP A 318 7.39 -9.78 3.37
CA ASP A 318 8.52 -10.59 2.90
C ASP A 318 8.23 -11.25 1.56
N LEU A 319 7.02 -11.81 1.40
CA LEU A 319 6.60 -12.46 0.16
C LEU A 319 6.60 -11.47 -1.00
N ASN A 320 6.03 -10.28 -0.83
CA ASN A 320 6.00 -9.26 -1.89
C ASN A 320 7.41 -8.80 -2.34
N LEU A 321 8.42 -8.93 -1.49
CA LEU A 321 9.82 -8.70 -1.83
C LEU A 321 10.50 -9.89 -2.49
N ALA A 322 10.17 -11.11 -2.07
CA ALA A 322 10.92 -12.32 -2.43
C ALA A 322 10.43 -13.02 -3.71
N ILE A 323 9.16 -12.85 -4.08
CA ILE A 323 8.54 -13.66 -5.13
C ILE A 323 8.61 -13.02 -6.52
N ASP A 324 8.78 -13.88 -7.53
CA ASP A 324 8.80 -13.52 -8.95
C ASP A 324 7.39 -13.14 -9.40
N GLY A 325 7.18 -11.87 -9.78
CA GLY A 325 5.85 -11.38 -10.16
C GLY A 325 5.27 -12.04 -11.41
N ASP A 326 6.13 -12.59 -12.26
CA ASP A 326 5.72 -13.24 -13.49
C ASP A 326 5.19 -14.66 -13.24
N ARG A 327 5.67 -15.33 -12.19
CA ARG A 327 5.32 -16.73 -11.86
C ARG A 327 4.44 -16.88 -10.64
N ASP A 328 4.51 -15.94 -9.72
CA ASP A 328 3.85 -16.02 -8.42
C ASP A 328 2.86 -14.86 -8.23
N SER A 329 1.67 -15.18 -7.70
CA SER A 329 0.72 -14.19 -7.19
C SER A 329 0.58 -14.35 -5.68
N VAL A 330 0.78 -13.24 -4.95
CA VAL A 330 0.53 -13.16 -3.51
C VAL A 330 -0.79 -12.43 -3.30
N ALA A 331 -1.66 -13.04 -2.50
CA ALA A 331 -2.89 -12.42 -2.03
C ALA A 331 -3.08 -12.71 -0.55
N TYR A 332 -3.74 -11.79 0.15
CA TYR A 332 -3.94 -11.91 1.58
C TYR A 332 -5.31 -11.41 2.04
N PHE A 333 -5.74 -11.86 3.20
CA PHE A 333 -6.95 -11.40 3.84
C PHE A 333 -6.82 -11.46 5.36
N PHE A 334 -7.20 -10.37 6.04
CA PHE A 334 -7.20 -10.29 7.50
C PHE A 334 -8.64 -10.27 7.98
N ILE A 335 -9.06 -11.34 8.65
CA ILE A 335 -10.42 -11.47 9.16
C ILE A 335 -10.61 -10.51 10.33
N ARG A 336 -11.78 -9.87 10.36
CA ARG A 336 -12.16 -8.91 11.38
C ARG A 336 -13.45 -9.37 12.05
N HIS A 337 -13.32 -9.86 13.28
CA HIS A 337 -14.46 -10.31 14.10
C HIS A 337 -15.56 -9.23 14.29
N ASN A 338 -15.21 -7.95 14.17
CA ASN A 338 -16.13 -6.83 14.32
C ASN A 338 -16.70 -6.29 12.99
N ASP A 339 -16.49 -7.01 11.89
CA ASP A 339 -16.92 -6.61 10.55
C ASP A 339 -17.66 -7.78 9.87
N ALA A 340 -18.99 -7.68 9.80
CA ALA A 340 -19.83 -8.73 9.24
C ALA A 340 -19.52 -9.04 7.76
N GLU A 341 -19.03 -8.07 6.98
CA GLU A 341 -18.61 -8.34 5.60
C GLU A 341 -17.30 -9.15 5.55
N SER A 342 -16.39 -8.92 6.51
CA SER A 342 -15.14 -9.67 6.63
C SER A 342 -15.37 -11.15 6.98
N LEU A 343 -16.48 -11.44 7.65
CA LEU A 343 -16.83 -12.79 8.09
C LEU A 343 -17.44 -13.69 7.00
N LYS A 344 -17.57 -13.19 5.76
CA LYS A 344 -18.14 -13.96 4.63
C LYS A 344 -17.05 -14.55 3.73
N ALA A 345 -17.16 -15.84 3.40
CA ALA A 345 -16.28 -16.53 2.46
C ALA A 345 -16.30 -15.86 1.08
N ARG A 346 -17.46 -15.37 0.64
CA ARG A 346 -17.60 -14.61 -0.61
C ARG A 346 -16.71 -13.36 -0.64
N THR A 347 -16.59 -12.66 0.49
CA THR A 347 -15.73 -11.47 0.59
C THR A 347 -14.26 -11.87 0.48
N LEU A 348 -13.83 -12.91 1.21
CA LEU A 348 -12.46 -13.42 1.12
C LEU A 348 -12.11 -13.85 -0.31
N VAL A 349 -12.91 -14.71 -0.93
CA VAL A 349 -12.63 -15.22 -2.29
C VAL A 349 -12.58 -14.07 -3.29
N GLY A 350 -13.52 -13.12 -3.17
CA GLY A 350 -13.54 -11.92 -4.00
C GLY A 350 -12.29 -11.06 -3.86
N CYS A 351 -11.84 -10.82 -2.62
CA CYS A 351 -10.64 -10.04 -2.33
C CYS A 351 -9.35 -10.73 -2.81
N LEU A 352 -9.24 -12.05 -2.62
CA LEU A 352 -8.09 -12.82 -3.10
C LEU A 352 -8.03 -12.80 -4.62
N ALA A 353 -9.16 -13.06 -5.30
CA ALA A 353 -9.25 -13.00 -6.75
C ALA A 353 -8.91 -11.61 -7.28
N ARG A 354 -9.45 -10.55 -6.68
CA ARG A 354 -9.12 -9.17 -7.02
C ARG A 354 -7.62 -8.91 -6.97
N GLN A 355 -6.96 -9.26 -5.86
CA GLN A 355 -5.51 -9.10 -5.70
C GLN A 355 -4.72 -9.85 -6.76
N ILE A 356 -5.10 -11.09 -7.06
CA ILE A 356 -4.44 -11.90 -8.08
C ILE A 356 -4.59 -11.23 -9.46
N LEU A 357 -5.80 -10.80 -9.82
CA LEU A 357 -6.10 -10.15 -11.09
C LEU A 357 -5.40 -8.78 -11.25
N GLU A 358 -5.25 -8.02 -10.16
CA GLU A 358 -4.51 -6.75 -10.14
C GLU A 358 -3.03 -6.92 -10.50
N THR A 359 -2.46 -8.14 -10.33
CA THR A 359 -1.06 -8.43 -10.66
C THR A 359 -0.82 -8.92 -12.08
N LEU A 360 -1.87 -9.11 -12.87
CA LEU A 360 -1.74 -9.70 -14.20
C LEU A 360 -1.39 -8.64 -15.25
N PRO A 361 -0.35 -8.87 -16.10
CA PRO A 361 -0.12 -8.04 -17.27
C PRO A 361 -1.33 -7.97 -18.19
N ASP A 362 -1.43 -6.84 -18.89
CA ASP A 362 -2.52 -6.51 -19.79
C ASP A 362 -2.79 -7.58 -20.86
N SER A 363 -1.74 -8.26 -21.32
CA SER A 363 -1.79 -9.30 -22.35
C SER A 363 -2.53 -10.57 -21.90
N MET A 364 -2.64 -10.82 -20.59
CA MET A 364 -3.28 -12.03 -20.06
C MET A 364 -4.79 -11.85 -19.80
N TRP A 365 -5.29 -10.62 -19.88
CA TRP A 365 -6.71 -10.38 -19.74
C TRP A 365 -7.47 -10.85 -20.99
N PRO A 366 -8.52 -11.68 -20.84
CA PRO A 366 -9.28 -12.14 -21.98
C PRO A 366 -9.94 -10.97 -22.72
N SER A 367 -9.93 -11.00 -24.06
CA SER A 367 -10.70 -10.06 -24.89
C SER A 367 -12.22 -10.16 -24.64
N LYS A 368 -12.68 -11.28 -24.04
CA LYS A 368 -14.10 -11.58 -23.76
C LYS A 368 -14.64 -11.05 -22.42
N LEU A 369 -14.00 -10.06 -21.78
CA LEU A 369 -14.54 -9.43 -20.56
C LEU A 369 -15.92 -8.78 -20.77
N GLN A 370 -16.31 -8.50 -22.02
CA GLN A 370 -17.54 -7.76 -22.36
C GLN A 370 -18.87 -8.48 -22.06
N GLY A 371 -18.85 -9.71 -21.53
CA GLY A 371 -20.07 -10.49 -21.24
C GLY A 371 -20.33 -10.84 -19.78
N TRP A 372 -19.49 -10.39 -18.84
CA TRP A 372 -19.57 -10.86 -17.45
C TRP A 372 -20.65 -10.11 -16.66
N SER A 373 -21.52 -10.86 -15.98
CA SER A 373 -22.54 -10.30 -15.08
C SER A 373 -21.90 -9.67 -13.85
N SER A 374 -22.40 -8.52 -13.39
CA SER A 374 -21.94 -7.84 -12.17
C SER A 374 -22.11 -8.67 -10.88
N ASN A 375 -22.93 -9.73 -10.90
CA ASN A 375 -23.11 -10.63 -9.77
C ASN A 375 -22.28 -11.91 -9.95
N LEU A 376 -21.01 -11.85 -9.51
CA LEU A 376 -20.13 -13.01 -9.44
C LEU A 376 -20.31 -13.72 -8.11
N ASN A 377 -20.74 -14.99 -8.14
CA ASN A 377 -20.65 -15.88 -6.99
C ASN A 377 -19.24 -16.49 -6.91
N ILE A 378 -18.96 -17.25 -5.84
CA ILE A 378 -17.65 -17.88 -5.62
C ILE A 378 -17.25 -18.77 -6.80
N ASP A 379 -18.14 -19.65 -7.28
CA ASP A 379 -17.83 -20.58 -8.38
C ASP A 379 -17.39 -19.88 -9.67
N LYS A 380 -18.10 -18.81 -10.05
CA LYS A 380 -17.74 -17.99 -11.22
C LYS A 380 -16.38 -17.33 -11.06
N ILE A 381 -16.03 -16.89 -9.85
CA ILE A 381 -14.71 -16.33 -9.56
C ILE A 381 -13.63 -17.41 -9.72
N VAL A 382 -13.85 -18.61 -9.18
CA VAL A 382 -12.90 -19.73 -9.35
C VAL A 382 -12.71 -20.10 -10.81
N GLN A 383 -13.82 -20.25 -11.54
CA GLN A 383 -13.80 -20.59 -12.95
C GLN A 383 -13.01 -19.53 -13.75
N LEU A 384 -13.24 -18.26 -13.48
CA LEU A 384 -12.48 -17.19 -14.12
C LEU A 384 -10.99 -17.31 -13.82
N LEU A 385 -10.59 -17.48 -12.56
CA LEU A 385 -9.17 -17.60 -12.23
C LEU A 385 -8.54 -18.76 -13.03
N LYS A 386 -9.26 -19.86 -13.25
CA LYS A 386 -8.84 -20.99 -14.10
C LYS A 386 -8.71 -20.65 -15.59
N GLU A 387 -9.56 -19.76 -16.09
CA GLU A 387 -9.55 -19.32 -17.49
C GLU A 387 -8.44 -18.29 -17.76
N VAL A 388 -8.13 -17.43 -16.78
CA VAL A 388 -7.22 -16.30 -16.96
C VAL A 388 -5.78 -16.65 -16.58
N LEU A 389 -5.58 -17.48 -15.55
CA LEU A 389 -4.25 -17.75 -15.02
C LEU A 389 -3.59 -18.95 -15.71
N PRO A 390 -2.28 -18.86 -16.01
CA PRO A 390 -1.49 -20.03 -16.38
C PRO A 390 -1.55 -21.11 -15.30
N THR A 391 -1.62 -22.38 -15.70
CA THR A 391 -1.75 -23.52 -14.78
C THR A 391 -0.50 -23.77 -13.93
N ASP A 392 0.66 -23.29 -14.37
CA ASP A 392 1.93 -23.32 -13.65
C ASP A 392 2.12 -22.10 -12.73
N ARG A 393 1.21 -21.11 -12.77
CA ARG A 393 1.26 -19.95 -11.88
C ARG A 393 1.00 -20.38 -10.45
N ARG A 394 1.93 -20.07 -9.54
CA ARG A 394 1.82 -20.40 -8.13
C ARG A 394 1.07 -19.32 -7.37
N LEU A 395 0.07 -19.72 -6.59
CA LEU A 395 -0.74 -18.83 -5.77
C LEU A 395 -0.28 -18.93 -4.31
N ILE A 396 -0.01 -17.80 -3.67
CA ILE A 396 0.44 -17.73 -2.28
C ILE A 396 -0.60 -16.92 -1.50
N LEU A 397 -1.34 -17.60 -0.64
CA LEU A 397 -2.50 -17.07 0.06
C LEU A 397 -2.22 -16.95 1.55
N VAL A 398 -2.29 -15.74 2.11
CA VAL A 398 -2.05 -15.47 3.54
C VAL A 398 -3.37 -15.04 4.20
N ILE A 399 -3.89 -15.84 5.13
CA ILE A 399 -5.20 -15.62 5.76
C ILE A 399 -5.02 -15.58 7.27
N ASP A 400 -5.31 -14.42 7.88
CA ASP A 400 -5.20 -14.21 9.32
C ASP A 400 -6.56 -14.31 10.02
N GLY A 401 -6.60 -14.98 11.17
CA GLY A 401 -7.76 -15.03 12.06
C GLY A 401 -8.85 -16.00 11.63
N VAL A 402 -8.49 -17.17 11.06
CA VAL A 402 -9.50 -18.13 10.57
C VAL A 402 -10.35 -18.73 11.68
N ASP A 403 -9.90 -18.64 12.94
CA ASP A 403 -10.64 -19.03 14.13
C ASP A 403 -11.85 -18.12 14.44
N ASP A 404 -11.88 -16.89 13.92
CA ASP A 404 -13.00 -15.95 14.10
C ASP A 404 -14.18 -16.24 13.15
N TRP A 405 -14.07 -17.20 12.22
CA TRP A 405 -15.13 -17.50 11.25
C TRP A 405 -16.22 -18.46 11.76
N PRO A 406 -17.48 -18.27 11.29
CA PRO A 406 -18.51 -19.29 11.40
C PRO A 406 -18.12 -20.60 10.69
N GLU A 407 -18.63 -21.72 11.19
CA GLU A 407 -18.36 -23.07 10.64
C GLU A 407 -18.73 -23.19 9.16
N HIS A 408 -19.95 -22.79 8.78
CA HIS A 408 -20.41 -22.85 7.39
C HIS A 408 -19.57 -22.00 6.41
N GLU A 409 -19.04 -20.85 6.86
CA GLU A 409 -18.15 -20.00 6.05
C GLU A 409 -16.77 -20.65 5.90
N THR A 410 -16.32 -21.37 6.94
CA THR A 410 -15.07 -22.13 6.93
C THR A 410 -15.16 -23.27 5.91
N ASP A 411 -16.24 -24.03 5.89
CA ASP A 411 -16.44 -25.12 4.92
C ASP A 411 -16.43 -24.61 3.49
N GLN A 412 -17.11 -23.50 3.23
CA GLN A 412 -17.16 -22.88 1.90
C GLN A 412 -15.79 -22.37 1.45
N MET A 413 -15.00 -21.78 2.36
CA MET A 413 -13.63 -21.35 2.07
C MET A 413 -12.70 -22.54 1.80
N MET A 414 -12.87 -23.64 2.53
CA MET A 414 -12.11 -24.87 2.31
C MET A 414 -12.38 -25.50 0.95
N GLU A 415 -13.64 -25.55 0.53
CA GLU A 415 -14.03 -26.03 -0.80
C GLU A 415 -13.34 -25.21 -1.90
N TYR A 416 -13.28 -23.89 -1.74
CA TYR A 416 -12.58 -22.98 -2.65
C TYR A 416 -11.08 -23.25 -2.73
N LEU A 417 -10.40 -23.38 -1.59
CA LEU A 417 -8.96 -23.65 -1.56
C LEU A 417 -8.63 -24.98 -2.25
N GLU A 418 -9.44 -26.01 -2.02
CA GLU A 418 -9.29 -27.29 -2.71
C GLU A 418 -9.58 -27.18 -4.22
N ALA A 419 -10.60 -26.41 -4.61
CA ALA A 419 -10.90 -26.16 -6.01
C ALA A 419 -9.76 -25.46 -6.76
N LEU A 420 -9.01 -24.57 -6.08
CA LEU A 420 -7.81 -23.94 -6.61
C LEU A 420 -6.60 -24.89 -6.65
N LYS A 421 -6.36 -25.66 -5.59
CA LYS A 421 -5.25 -26.64 -5.51
C LYS A 421 -5.32 -27.70 -6.61
N ARG A 422 -6.51 -28.01 -7.12
CA ARG A 422 -6.71 -28.91 -8.27
C ARG A 422 -6.23 -28.33 -9.60
N SER A 423 -6.08 -27.02 -9.70
CA SER A 423 -5.73 -26.31 -10.94
C SER A 423 -4.38 -25.59 -10.88
N PHE A 424 -3.90 -25.24 -9.68
CA PHE A 424 -2.69 -24.45 -9.48
C PHE A 424 -1.86 -25.00 -8.31
N PRO A 425 -0.53 -24.76 -8.27
CA PRO A 425 0.24 -24.85 -7.04
C PRO A 425 -0.20 -23.75 -6.06
N VAL A 426 -0.74 -24.14 -4.89
CA VAL A 426 -1.25 -23.19 -3.89
C VAL A 426 -0.51 -23.33 -2.56
N LEU A 427 0.24 -22.30 -2.18
CA LEU A 427 0.81 -22.17 -0.84
C LEU A 427 -0.17 -21.40 0.05
N THR A 428 -0.58 -21.98 1.17
CA THR A 428 -1.51 -21.35 2.12
C THR A 428 -0.79 -21.08 3.45
N CYS A 429 -0.90 -19.87 3.98
CA CYS A 429 -0.46 -19.51 5.32
C CYS A 429 -1.67 -19.09 6.14
N LEU A 430 -1.97 -19.79 7.22
CA LEU A 430 -3.13 -19.55 8.08
C LEU A 430 -2.67 -19.16 9.48
N SER A 431 -3.38 -18.26 10.17
CA SER A 431 -3.16 -18.03 11.60
C SER A 431 -4.36 -18.48 12.44
N LEU A 432 -4.06 -19.08 13.59
CA LEU A 432 -5.00 -19.78 14.46
C LEU A 432 -4.68 -19.49 15.93
N ARG A 433 -5.71 -19.39 16.78
CA ARG A 433 -5.53 -19.35 18.24
C ARG A 433 -5.24 -20.74 18.81
N ILE A 434 -4.37 -20.80 19.82
CA ILE A 434 -4.22 -21.98 20.68
C ILE A 434 -5.16 -21.78 21.87
N GLU A 435 -6.17 -22.63 22.01
CA GLU A 435 -7.02 -22.67 23.20
C GLU A 435 -6.93 -24.04 23.88
N ALA A 436 -6.74 -24.04 25.21
CA ALA A 436 -6.57 -25.25 26.01
C ALA A 436 -7.88 -26.05 26.23
N HIS A 437 -9.04 -25.44 25.97
CA HIS A 437 -10.36 -26.03 26.27
C HIS A 437 -11.29 -26.18 25.06
N HIS A 438 -10.87 -25.72 23.89
CA HIS A 438 -11.45 -26.12 22.61
C HIS A 438 -10.40 -26.98 21.90
N PRO A 439 -10.38 -28.32 22.14
CA PRO A 439 -9.64 -29.19 21.25
C PRO A 439 -10.21 -28.94 19.87
N PHE A 440 -9.42 -28.29 19.01
CA PHE A 440 -9.56 -28.22 17.56
C PHE A 440 -11.00 -28.44 17.08
N ARG A 441 -11.74 -27.37 16.71
CA ARG A 441 -13.02 -27.52 15.99
C ARG A 441 -12.83 -28.62 14.95
N SER A 442 -13.56 -29.71 15.13
CA SER A 442 -13.42 -30.95 14.37
C SER A 442 -13.45 -30.74 12.86
N GLU A 443 -14.00 -29.62 12.39
CA GLU A 443 -14.10 -29.25 10.97
C GLU A 443 -12.77 -28.87 10.31
N PHE A 444 -11.77 -28.28 10.99
CA PHE A 444 -10.50 -27.95 10.31
C PHE A 444 -9.65 -29.19 9.96
N ARG A 445 -10.12 -30.42 10.26
CA ARG A 445 -9.39 -31.71 10.12
C ARG A 445 -9.01 -32.03 8.67
N GLY A 446 -9.56 -31.32 7.69
CA GLY A 446 -9.20 -31.46 6.27
C GLY A 446 -7.90 -30.75 5.87
N VAL A 447 -7.46 -29.72 6.59
CA VAL A 447 -6.21 -29.01 6.28
C VAL A 447 -5.05 -29.72 6.95
N LYS A 448 -4.37 -30.59 6.21
CA LYS A 448 -3.07 -31.09 6.65
C LYS A 448 -2.04 -29.97 6.58
N SER A 449 -1.68 -29.41 7.74
CA SER A 449 -0.56 -28.48 7.84
C SER A 449 0.75 -29.24 7.60
N ASP A 450 1.49 -28.86 6.56
CA ASP A 450 2.81 -29.42 6.30
C ASP A 450 3.86 -28.78 7.22
N PHE A 451 3.62 -27.53 7.61
CA PHE A 451 4.47 -26.73 8.47
C PHE A 451 3.64 -26.08 9.58
N VAL A 452 4.20 -26.06 10.80
CA VAL A 452 3.57 -25.46 11.97
C VAL A 452 4.56 -24.47 12.59
N LEU A 453 4.19 -23.20 12.61
CA LEU A 453 4.91 -22.13 13.29
C LEU A 453 4.18 -21.80 14.58
N THR A 454 4.84 -21.94 15.72
CA THR A 454 4.26 -21.57 17.02
C THR A 454 4.92 -20.29 17.53
N MET A 455 4.09 -19.31 17.90
CA MET A 455 4.55 -18.08 18.53
C MET A 455 5.23 -18.42 19.86
N PRO A 456 6.43 -17.88 20.13
CA PRO A 456 7.12 -18.14 21.38
C PRO A 456 6.34 -17.54 22.55
N HIS A 457 6.31 -18.24 23.69
CA HIS A 457 5.72 -17.73 24.92
C HIS A 457 6.44 -16.45 25.38
N PHE A 458 7.77 -16.46 25.34
CA PHE A 458 8.59 -15.28 25.54
C PHE A 458 8.92 -14.67 24.19
N ASN A 459 8.12 -13.67 23.78
CA ASN A 459 8.33 -12.98 22.53
C ASN A 459 9.32 -11.81 22.73
N PRO A 460 10.55 -11.89 22.20
CA PRO A 460 11.55 -10.82 22.32
C PRO A 460 11.12 -9.51 21.66
N ASP A 461 10.12 -9.52 20.78
CA ASP A 461 9.56 -8.29 20.22
C ASP A 461 8.77 -7.48 21.26
N ILE A 462 8.33 -8.08 22.37
CA ILE A 462 7.61 -7.37 23.45
C ILE A 462 8.53 -6.36 24.13
N ASP A 463 9.75 -6.75 24.49
CA ASP A 463 10.77 -5.84 25.06
C ASP A 463 10.95 -4.59 24.21
N VAL A 464 11.18 -4.83 22.92
CA VAL A 464 11.39 -3.80 21.91
C VAL A 464 10.18 -2.89 21.76
N TYR A 465 8.98 -3.49 21.74
CA TYR A 465 7.73 -2.76 21.62
C TYR A 465 7.51 -1.84 22.82
N VAL A 466 7.73 -2.35 24.03
CA VAL A 466 7.62 -1.58 25.28
C VAL A 466 8.61 -0.41 25.26
N ASP A 467 9.88 -0.66 24.91
CA ASP A 467 10.90 0.40 24.82
C ASP A 467 10.53 1.49 23.81
N SER A 468 10.10 1.08 22.61
CA SER A 468 9.69 2.00 21.55
C SER A 468 8.45 2.81 21.91
N GLU A 469 7.47 2.19 22.57
CA GLU A 469 6.22 2.85 22.96
C GLU A 469 6.42 3.83 24.13
N LEU A 470 7.30 3.50 25.07
CA LEU A 470 7.72 4.42 26.13
C LEU A 470 8.41 5.66 25.55
N GLU A 471 9.42 5.46 24.69
CA GLU A 471 10.12 6.57 24.01
C GLU A 471 9.12 7.45 23.24
N ARG A 472 8.24 6.83 22.45
CA ARG A 472 7.23 7.55 21.64
C ARG A 472 6.30 8.40 22.51
N ARG A 473 5.80 7.85 23.62
CA ARG A 473 4.86 8.57 24.50
C ARG A 473 5.53 9.69 25.28
N LEU A 474 6.80 9.53 25.65
CA LEU A 474 7.60 10.59 26.27
C LEU A 474 7.81 11.73 25.28
N LEU A 475 8.28 11.43 24.07
CA LEU A 475 8.52 12.44 23.02
C LEU A 475 7.24 13.17 22.60
N SER A 476 6.10 12.47 22.56
CA SER A 476 4.82 13.08 22.22
C SER A 476 4.16 13.83 23.39
N GLY A 477 4.73 13.78 24.61
CA GLY A 477 4.13 14.32 25.83
C GLY A 477 2.87 13.60 26.30
N ASN A 478 2.56 12.42 25.77
CA ASN A 478 1.42 11.60 26.19
C ASN A 478 1.73 10.79 27.45
N LEU A 479 3.00 10.65 27.79
CA LEU A 479 3.48 10.14 29.07
C LEU A 479 4.33 11.25 29.70
N VAL A 480 3.86 11.76 30.83
CA VAL A 480 4.59 12.76 31.62
C VAL A 480 5.00 12.08 32.92
N VAL A 481 6.31 11.95 33.12
CA VAL A 481 6.90 11.40 34.34
C VAL A 481 7.53 12.53 35.14
N GLY A 482 7.24 12.58 36.44
CA GLY A 482 7.83 13.59 37.33
C GLY A 482 9.30 13.30 37.68
N GLN A 483 9.70 12.03 37.62
CA GLN A 483 11.06 11.54 37.90
C GLN A 483 11.48 10.54 36.82
N PRO A 484 12.63 10.70 36.15
CA PRO A 484 13.09 9.80 35.09
C PRO A 484 13.23 8.33 35.51
N GLU A 485 13.51 8.07 36.78
CA GLU A 485 13.75 6.74 37.35
C GLU A 485 12.51 5.84 37.25
N ILE A 486 11.31 6.43 37.24
CA ILE A 486 10.03 5.71 37.12
C ILE A 486 9.91 5.00 35.77
N ILE A 487 10.59 5.47 34.71
CA ILE A 487 10.54 4.84 33.38
C ILE A 487 11.02 3.39 33.45
N GLY A 488 12.07 3.11 34.22
CA GLY A 488 12.58 1.75 34.41
C GLY A 488 11.58 0.86 35.14
N GLU A 489 10.88 1.39 36.14
CA GLU A 489 9.84 0.67 36.87
C GLU A 489 8.63 0.35 35.98
N ILE A 490 8.15 1.33 35.19
CA ILE A 490 7.07 1.13 34.21
C ILE A 490 7.46 0.02 33.24
N ARG A 491 8.68 0.08 32.67
CA ARG A 491 9.18 -0.96 31.75
C ARG A 491 9.14 -2.34 32.41
N SER A 492 9.70 -2.48 33.62
CA SER A 492 9.73 -3.76 34.34
C SER A 492 8.33 -4.31 34.57
N LYS A 493 7.40 -3.46 35.05
CA LYS A 493 6.03 -3.87 35.34
C LYS A 493 5.24 -4.28 34.09
N LEU A 494 5.46 -3.59 32.96
CA LEU A 494 4.86 -3.97 31.69
C LEU A 494 5.37 -5.33 31.20
N LEU A 495 6.67 -5.60 31.32
CA LEU A 495 7.25 -6.88 30.89
C LEU A 495 6.87 -8.04 31.81
N GLU A 496 6.84 -7.82 33.12
CA GLU A 496 6.36 -8.80 34.11
C GLU A 496 4.89 -9.16 33.86
N GLY A 497 4.07 -8.17 33.49
CA GLY A 497 2.63 -8.35 33.26
C GLY A 497 2.23 -8.78 31.85
N ALA A 498 3.16 -8.81 30.89
CA ALA A 498 2.87 -9.11 29.50
C ALA A 498 2.41 -10.57 29.30
N ASP A 499 3.06 -11.52 29.98
CA ASP A 499 2.78 -12.97 29.88
C ASP A 499 2.64 -13.47 28.42
N GLY A 500 3.48 -12.93 27.53
CA GLY A 500 3.46 -13.23 26.10
C GLY A 500 2.45 -12.44 25.26
N MET A 501 1.82 -11.39 25.79
CA MET A 501 0.84 -10.50 25.12
C MET A 501 1.26 -9.03 25.07
#